data_AF-X1TYP4-F1
#
_entry.id   AF-X1TYP4-F1
#
_cell.length_a   1.000
_cell.length_b   1.000
_cell.length_c   1.000
_cell.angle_alpha   90.00
_cell.angle_beta   90.00
_cell.angle_gamma   90.00
#
_symmetry.space_group_name_H-M   'P 1'
#
loop_
_entity.id
_entity.type
_entity.pdbx_description
1 polymer ?
#
loop_
_entity_poly.entity_id
_entity_poly.type
_entity_poly.pdbx_seq_one_letter_code
_entity_poly.pdbx_strand_id
1 'polypeptide(L)'
;MKRVTVLFVVIILAVILVFVLQKAGLWKTITAEDLEASIEVVDVDTFWTDKYYQPWPPRLILVPAISFRVKNVTDQPLKYINFNANFRFMGDFENLGDAFLAAIRNDPIPPGEKSDVITLKSNYGVEG
;
A
#
# COMPACT_ATOMS: atom_id res chain seq x y z
N MET A 1 -32.38 24.19 -37.88
CA MET A 1 -31.88 22.88 -38.36
C MET A 1 -30.39 22.69 -38.11
N LYS A 2 -29.47 23.50 -38.69
CA LYS A 2 -28.01 23.32 -38.52
C LYS A 2 -27.51 23.25 -37.07
N ARG A 3 -28.03 24.11 -36.17
CA ARG A 3 -27.66 24.08 -34.73
C ARG A 3 -28.08 22.79 -34.02
N VAL A 4 -29.23 22.22 -34.37
CA VAL A 4 -29.73 20.97 -33.80
C VAL A 4 -28.89 19.79 -34.29
N THR A 5 -28.55 19.77 -35.58
CA THR A 5 -27.66 18.74 -36.16
C THR A 5 -26.26 18.79 -35.52
N VAL A 6 -25.68 19.98 -35.33
CA VAL A 6 -24.38 20.13 -34.65
C VAL A 6 -24.46 19.64 -33.20
N LEU A 7 -25.54 19.96 -32.48
CA LEU A 7 -25.75 19.48 -31.12
C LEU A 7 -25.82 17.94 -31.05
N PHE A 8 -26.55 17.31 -31.97
CA PHE A 8 -26.62 15.84 -32.06
C PHE A 8 -25.26 15.19 -32.34
N VAL A 9 -24.46 15.77 -33.25
CA VAL A 9 -23.11 15.25 -33.55
C VAL A 9 -22.20 15.36 -32.32
N VAL A 10 -22.25 16.47 -31.58
CA VAL A 10 -21.46 16.64 -30.35
C VAL A 10 -21.85 15.62 -29.28
N ILE A 11 -23.15 15.36 -29.11
CA ILE A 11 -23.64 14.36 -28.15
C ILE A 11 -23.15 12.95 -28.54
N ILE A 12 -23.23 12.59 -29.83
CA ILE A 12 -22.75 11.29 -30.31
C ILE A 12 -21.25 11.13 -30.06
N LEU A 13 -20.45 12.16 -30.36
CA LEU A 13 -19.01 12.15 -30.09
C LEU A 13 -18.70 12.03 -28.60
N ALA A 14 -19.45 12.72 -27.74
CA ALA A 14 -19.30 12.61 -26.29
C ALA A 14 -19.62 11.20 -25.79
N VAL A 15 -20.69 10.57 -26.30
CA VAL A 15 -21.06 9.19 -25.94
C VAL A 15 -19.99 8.19 -26.40
N ILE A 16 -19.46 8.35 -27.61
CA ILE A 16 -18.36 7.51 -28.12
C ILE A 16 -17.12 7.68 -27.25
N LEU A 17 -16.77 8.91 -26.89
CA LEU A 17 -15.63 9.19 -26.02
C LEU A 17 -15.80 8.51 -24.67
N VAL A 18 -16.95 8.67 -24.00
CA VAL A 18 -17.23 8.01 -22.72
C VAL A 18 -17.13 6.48 -22.85
N PHE A 19 -17.68 5.90 -23.92
CA PHE A 19 -17.60 4.46 -24.16
C PHE A 19 -16.16 3.97 -24.32
N VAL A 20 -15.32 4.71 -25.06
CA VAL A 20 -13.89 4.39 -25.23
C VAL A 20 -13.14 4.52 -23.90
N LEU A 21 -13.36 5.59 -23.14
CA LEU A 21 -12.72 5.80 -21.84
C LEU A 21 -13.09 4.71 -20.83
N GLN A 22 -14.35 4.27 -20.83
CA GLN A 22 -14.80 3.16 -19.99
C GLN A 22 -14.12 1.85 -20.39
N LYS A 23 -13.99 1.55 -21.69
CA LYS A 23 -13.30 0.36 -22.18
C LYS A 23 -11.80 0.37 -21.93
N ALA A 24 -11.19 1.55 -21.92
CA ALA A 24 -9.78 1.74 -21.57
C ALA A 24 -9.51 1.62 -20.05
N GLY A 25 -10.54 1.41 -19.23
CA GLY A 25 -10.36 1.14 -17.79
C GLY A 25 -9.90 2.35 -16.97
N LEU A 26 -9.99 3.57 -17.53
CA LEU A 26 -9.54 4.81 -16.86
C LEU A 26 -10.30 5.11 -15.55
N TRP A 27 -11.48 4.50 -15.36
CA TRP A 27 -12.29 4.62 -14.14
C TRP A 27 -12.34 3.34 -13.32
N LYS A 28 -11.47 2.37 -13.61
CA LYS A 28 -11.43 1.13 -12.84
C LYS A 28 -10.85 1.43 -11.46
N THR A 29 -11.69 1.37 -10.44
CA THR A 29 -11.27 1.40 -9.05
C THR A 29 -10.87 -0.02 -8.63
N ILE A 30 -9.80 -0.14 -7.85
CA ILE A 30 -9.43 -1.41 -7.24
C ILE A 30 -10.33 -1.65 -6.02
N THR A 31 -10.94 -2.85 -5.92
CA THR A 31 -11.65 -3.24 -4.69
C THR A 31 -10.66 -3.76 -3.65
N ALA A 32 -11.13 -4.01 -2.42
CA ALA A 32 -10.29 -4.62 -1.39
C ALA A 32 -9.87 -6.05 -1.77
N GLU A 33 -10.79 -6.81 -2.37
CA GLU A 33 -10.56 -8.17 -2.85
C GLU A 33 -9.57 -8.19 -4.02
N ASP A 34 -9.69 -7.24 -4.95
CA ASP A 34 -8.73 -7.09 -6.05
C ASP A 34 -7.33 -6.78 -5.52
N LEU A 35 -7.21 -5.92 -4.49
CA LEU A 35 -5.94 -5.58 -3.87
C LEU A 35 -5.32 -6.78 -3.15
N GLU A 36 -6.11 -7.53 -2.39
CA GLU A 36 -5.66 -8.75 -1.71
C GLU A 36 -5.15 -9.78 -2.72
N ALA A 37 -5.88 -10.00 -3.82
CA ALA A 37 -5.47 -10.91 -4.88
C ALA A 37 -4.26 -10.42 -5.71
N SER A 38 -3.88 -9.14 -5.58
CA SER A 38 -2.81 -8.53 -6.38
C SER A 38 -1.41 -8.64 -5.77
N ILE A 39 -1.34 -8.93 -4.46
CA ILE A 39 -0.12 -8.85 -3.65
C ILE A 39 0.13 -10.18 -2.97
N GLU A 40 1.38 -10.65 -3.05
CA GLU A 40 1.88 -11.73 -2.21
C GLU A 40 2.93 -11.17 -1.23
N VAL A 41 2.72 -11.35 0.08
CA VAL A 41 3.70 -10.95 1.10
C VAL A 41 4.73 -12.06 1.27
N VAL A 42 6.01 -11.71 1.10
CA VAL A 42 7.14 -12.66 1.10
C VAL A 42 8.28 -12.17 1.98
N ASP A 43 9.23 -13.06 2.28
CA ASP A 43 10.46 -12.74 3.01
C ASP A 43 10.19 -12.06 4.37
N VAL A 44 9.20 -12.59 5.10
CA VAL A 44 8.74 -12.04 6.39
C VAL A 44 9.71 -12.40 7.51
N ASP A 45 10.08 -11.39 8.30
CA ASP A 45 10.88 -11.54 9.50
C ASP A 45 10.34 -10.62 10.62
N THR A 46 10.45 -11.08 11.86
CA THR A 46 10.02 -10.34 13.05
C THR A 46 11.14 -10.32 14.08
N PHE A 47 11.43 -9.15 14.61
CA PHE A 47 12.57 -8.95 15.50
C PHE A 47 12.38 -7.75 16.42
N TRP A 48 13.25 -7.64 17.42
CA TRP A 48 13.35 -6.47 18.29
C TRP A 48 14.48 -5.57 17.81
N THR A 49 14.25 -4.26 17.81
CA THR A 49 15.22 -3.24 17.39
C THR A 49 15.14 -2.04 18.30
N ASP A 50 16.22 -1.26 18.36
CA ASP A 50 16.22 0.05 18.96
C ASP A 50 15.28 1.01 18.19
N LYS A 51 14.42 1.69 18.96
CA LYS A 51 13.73 2.91 18.56
C LYS A 51 14.53 4.14 18.97
N TYR A 52 15.20 4.05 20.12
CA TYR A 52 16.02 5.12 20.65
C TYR A 52 17.22 4.54 21.37
N TYR A 53 18.39 5.13 21.13
CA TYR A 53 19.61 4.79 21.84
C TYR A 53 20.37 6.06 22.18
N GLN A 54 20.76 6.18 23.46
CA GLN A 54 21.58 7.25 23.98
C GLN A 54 22.62 6.65 24.94
N PRO A 55 23.93 6.89 24.70
CA PRO A 55 24.99 6.40 25.57
C PRO A 55 25.06 7.07 26.94
N TRP A 56 24.80 8.39 27.03
CA TRP A 56 24.87 9.14 28.28
C TRP A 56 23.87 10.32 28.36
N PRO A 57 23.07 10.45 29.44
CA PRO A 57 22.73 9.37 30.37
C PRO A 57 22.21 8.14 29.61
N PRO A 58 22.53 6.90 30.06
CA PRO A 58 22.14 5.70 29.33
C PRO A 58 20.62 5.62 29.17
N ARG A 59 20.17 5.50 27.92
CA ARG A 59 18.76 5.28 27.60
C ARG A 59 18.64 4.45 26.33
N LEU A 60 17.93 3.34 26.42
CA LEU A 60 17.62 2.46 25.31
C LEU A 60 16.11 2.19 25.34
N ILE A 61 15.46 2.38 24.19
CA ILE A 61 14.05 1.98 24.00
C ILE A 61 14.03 0.96 22.88
N LEU A 62 13.57 -0.24 23.20
CA LEU A 62 13.41 -1.35 22.27
C LEU A 62 11.96 -1.45 21.81
N VAL A 63 11.77 -1.76 20.53
CA VAL A 63 10.45 -1.94 19.92
C VAL A 63 10.41 -3.22 19.10
N PRO A 64 9.25 -3.90 19.03
CA PRO A 64 9.04 -4.94 18.04
C PRO A 64 8.97 -4.30 16.65
N ALA A 65 9.50 -5.04 15.68
CA ALA A 65 9.49 -4.68 14.27
C ALA A 65 9.16 -5.89 13.42
N ILE A 66 8.58 -5.62 12.24
CA ILE A 66 8.36 -6.59 11.18
C ILE A 66 9.00 -6.06 9.90
N SER A 67 9.73 -6.91 9.20
CA SER A 67 10.21 -6.65 7.86
C SER A 67 9.66 -7.67 6.88
N PHE A 68 9.33 -7.21 5.67
CA PHE A 68 8.81 -8.06 4.61
C PHE A 68 9.04 -7.41 3.24
N ARG A 69 8.79 -8.18 2.18
CA ARG A 69 8.67 -7.68 0.82
C ARG A 69 7.29 -7.99 0.28
N VAL A 70 6.88 -7.24 -0.73
CA VAL A 70 5.67 -7.49 -1.49
C VAL A 70 6.02 -7.88 -2.91
N LYS A 71 5.47 -8.99 -3.38
CA LYS A 71 5.55 -9.42 -4.77
C LYS A 71 4.25 -9.06 -5.49
N ASN A 72 4.39 -8.47 -6.67
CA ASN A 72 3.28 -8.20 -7.57
C ASN A 72 2.92 -9.48 -8.33
N VAL A 73 1.72 -10.03 -8.12
CA VAL A 73 1.24 -11.24 -8.81
C VAL A 73 0.33 -10.93 -10.01
N THR A 74 0.17 -9.64 -10.34
CA THR A 74 -0.66 -9.19 -11.46
C THR A 74 0.16 -8.90 -12.71
N ASP A 75 -0.53 -8.57 -13.80
CA ASP A 75 0.01 -8.11 -15.06
C ASP A 75 0.16 -6.58 -15.15
N GLN A 76 -0.19 -5.84 -14.07
CA GLN A 76 -0.13 -4.38 -14.02
C GLN A 76 0.84 -3.90 -12.92
N PRO A 77 1.55 -2.78 -13.12
CA PRO A 77 2.40 -2.22 -12.07
C PRO A 77 1.59 -1.81 -10.83
N LEU A 78 2.07 -2.19 -9.64
CA LEU A 78 1.44 -1.81 -8.38
C LEU A 78 2.02 -0.51 -7.83
N LYS A 79 1.16 0.42 -7.45
CA LYS A 79 1.53 1.75 -6.94
C LYS A 79 0.57 2.19 -5.85
N TYR A 80 1.01 3.13 -5.00
CA TYR A 80 0.20 3.75 -3.94
C TYR A 80 -0.26 2.78 -2.84
N ILE A 81 0.59 1.82 -2.48
CA ILE A 81 0.28 0.84 -1.43
C ILE A 81 0.69 1.40 -0.06
N ASN A 82 -0.18 1.22 0.92
CA ASN A 82 0.02 1.55 2.32
C ASN A 82 0.03 0.30 3.17
N PHE A 83 0.87 0.31 4.20
CA PHE A 83 0.89 -0.74 5.20
C PHE A 83 0.58 -0.15 6.55
N ASN A 84 -0.26 -0.87 7.28
CA ASN A 84 -0.52 -0.64 8.69
C ASN A 84 -0.17 -1.94 9.44
N ALA A 85 0.66 -1.84 10.47
CA ALA A 85 0.93 -2.92 11.39
C ALA A 85 0.30 -2.63 12.74
N ASN A 86 -0.30 -3.66 13.32
CA ASN A 86 -0.80 -3.69 14.68
C ASN A 86 0.01 -4.73 15.47
N PHE A 87 0.68 -4.29 16.52
CA PHE A 87 1.51 -5.13 17.38
C PHE A 87 0.71 -5.51 18.62
N ARG A 88 0.55 -6.82 18.86
CA ARG A 88 -0.20 -7.38 19.99
C ARG A 88 0.40 -8.70 20.42
N PHE A 89 0.18 -9.09 21.68
CA PHE A 89 0.50 -10.44 22.11
C PHE A 89 -0.43 -11.46 21.44
N MET A 90 0.09 -12.66 21.23
CA MET A 90 -0.68 -13.74 20.64
C MET A 90 -1.84 -14.11 21.58
N GLY A 91 -3.07 -14.05 21.07
CA GLY A 91 -4.28 -14.31 21.85
C GLY A 91 -4.81 -13.13 22.65
N ASP A 92 -4.14 -11.97 22.58
CA ASP A 92 -4.61 -10.73 23.21
C ASP A 92 -5.35 -9.83 22.21
N PHE A 93 -6.32 -9.09 22.71
CA PHE A 93 -7.05 -8.06 21.97
C PHE A 93 -6.45 -6.67 22.19
N GLU A 94 -5.62 -6.48 23.21
CA GLU A 94 -5.00 -5.20 23.51
C GLU A 94 -3.95 -4.83 22.44
N ASN A 95 -4.05 -3.59 21.94
CA ASN A 95 -3.10 -3.03 21.00
C ASN A 95 -1.88 -2.49 21.77
N LEU A 96 -0.72 -3.07 21.50
CA LEU A 96 0.56 -2.70 22.12
C LEU A 96 1.41 -1.81 21.22
N GLY A 97 0.83 -1.34 20.12
CA GLY A 97 1.37 -0.31 19.26
C GLY A 97 1.09 -0.55 17.80
N ASP A 98 1.34 0.49 17.03
CA ASP A 98 1.00 0.55 15.62
C ASP A 98 2.09 1.23 14.81
N ALA A 99 2.07 0.96 13.52
CA ALA A 99 2.93 1.61 12.55
C ALA A 99 2.18 1.79 11.24
N PHE A 100 2.21 3.00 10.69
CA PHE A 100 1.69 3.29 9.35
C PHE A 100 2.83 3.72 8.44
N LEU A 101 2.88 3.15 7.23
CA LEU A 101 3.87 3.48 6.22
C LEU A 101 3.25 3.54 4.82
N ALA A 102 3.45 4.67 4.16
CA ALA A 102 3.18 4.86 2.75
C ALA A 102 4.33 4.30 1.88
N ALA A 103 4.48 2.97 1.85
CA ALA A 103 5.70 2.33 1.36
C ALA A 103 5.90 2.42 -0.15
N ILE A 104 4.87 2.17 -0.96
CA ILE A 104 4.99 2.15 -2.43
C ILE A 104 4.33 3.41 -2.96
N ARG A 105 5.13 4.32 -3.51
CA ARG A 105 4.67 5.62 -4.01
C ARG A 105 5.22 5.95 -5.38
N ASN A 106 6.44 6.45 -5.48
CA ASN A 106 6.95 6.96 -6.74
C ASN A 106 7.36 5.81 -7.67
N ASP A 107 7.99 4.79 -7.10
CA ASP A 107 8.51 3.62 -7.80
C ASP A 107 7.50 2.47 -7.71
N PRO A 108 6.78 2.15 -8.80
CA PRO A 108 5.82 1.06 -8.80
C PRO A 108 6.55 -0.29 -8.81
N ILE A 109 5.91 -1.33 -8.26
CA ILE A 109 6.40 -2.71 -8.35
C ILE A 109 5.96 -3.27 -9.70
N PRO A 110 6.87 -3.59 -10.64
CA PRO A 110 6.50 -4.16 -11.93
C PRO A 110 5.82 -5.53 -11.79
N PRO A 111 5.08 -6.00 -12.82
CA PRO A 111 4.51 -7.34 -12.85
C PRO A 111 5.54 -8.44 -12.54
N GLY A 112 5.22 -9.33 -11.60
CA GLY A 112 6.07 -10.46 -11.20
C GLY A 112 7.25 -10.11 -10.27
N GLU A 113 7.57 -8.82 -10.11
CA GLU A 113 8.72 -8.35 -9.33
C GLU A 113 8.40 -8.19 -7.84
N LYS A 114 9.47 -8.08 -7.03
CA LYS A 114 9.40 -7.81 -5.59
C LYS A 114 9.73 -6.34 -5.29
N SER A 115 9.13 -5.82 -4.22
CA SER A 115 9.51 -4.55 -3.63
C SER A 115 10.90 -4.61 -2.96
N ASP A 116 11.41 -3.44 -2.63
CA ASP A 116 12.41 -3.28 -1.57
C ASP A 116 11.88 -3.77 -0.22
N VAL A 117 12.79 -3.98 0.74
CA VAL A 117 12.42 -4.40 2.09
C VAL A 117 11.64 -3.28 2.78
N ILE A 118 10.44 -3.61 3.21
CA ILE A 118 9.55 -2.74 3.97
C ILE A 118 9.72 -3.11 5.44
N THR A 119 10.00 -2.12 6.29
CA THR A 119 10.14 -2.33 7.74
C THR A 119 9.17 -1.42 8.49
N LEU A 120 8.39 -2.02 9.39
CA LEU A 120 7.48 -1.34 10.28
C LEU A 120 7.95 -1.55 11.72
N LYS A 121 8.15 -0.45 12.45
CA LYS A 121 8.55 -0.44 13.86
C LYS A 121 7.39 0.07 14.71
N SER A 122 7.09 -0.61 15.81
CA SER A 122 6.05 -0.15 16.74
C SER A 122 6.34 1.25 17.29
N ASN A 123 5.30 2.05 17.46
CA ASN A 123 5.37 3.34 18.13
C ASN A 123 5.51 3.22 19.66
N TYR A 124 5.18 2.08 20.27
CA TYR A 124 5.43 1.80 21.68
C TYR A 124 6.55 0.79 21.86
N GLY A 125 7.36 1.01 22.89
CA GLY A 125 8.53 0.21 23.22
C GLY A 125 8.73 0.09 24.72
N VAL A 126 9.64 -0.80 25.08
CA VAL A 126 10.06 -1.04 26.46
C VAL A 126 11.46 -0.50 26.69
N GLU A 127 11.80 -0.22 27.94
CA GLU A 127 13.19 0.08 28.30
C GLU A 127 14.05 -1.17 28.11
N GLY A 128 15.26 -0.96 27.57
CA GLY A 128 16.24 -2.02 27.29
C GLY A 128 17.49 -1.93 28.14
#